data_AF-A0A8T3MF23-F1
#
_entry.id   AF-A0A8T3MF23-F1
#
_cell.length_a   1.000
_cell.length_b   1.000
_cell.length_c   1.000
_cell.angle_alpha   90.00
_cell.angle_beta   90.00
_cell.angle_gamma   90.00
#
_symmetry.space_group_name_H-M   'P 1'
#
loop_
_entity.id
_entity.type
_entity.pdbx_description
1 polymer ?
#
loop_
_entity_poly.entity_id
_entity_poly.type
_entity_poly.pdbx_seq_one_letter_code
_entity_poly.pdbx_strand_id
1 'polypeptide(L)' 'MDSRVLLAHRLGADERRWPAAEDRFASDLLLPERIADPWLRALTVAAREGAVPVVLGGHTLVGPGLPLALTGAW' A
#
# COMPACT_ATOMS: atom_id res chain seq x y z
N MET A 1 -5.68 2.47 -6.27
CA MET A 1 -4.39 2.56 -6.98
C MET A 1 -3.49 1.43 -6.50
N ASP A 2 -2.77 0.75 -7.41
CA ASP A 2 -1.80 -0.29 -7.02
C ASP A 2 -0.42 0.35 -6.81
N SER A 3 0.06 0.33 -5.56
CA SER A 3 1.35 0.90 -5.15
C SER A 3 2.53 0.15 -5.78
N ARG A 4 2.37 -1.12 -6.15
CA ARG A 4 3.43 -1.96 -6.74
C ARG A 4 3.84 -1.53 -8.13
N VAL A 5 2.92 -0.95 -8.91
CA VAL A 5 3.24 -0.38 -10.23
C VAL A 5 4.20 0.80 -10.07
N LEU A 6 3.96 1.67 -9.09
CA LEU A 6 4.82 2.81 -8.80
C LEU A 6 6.19 2.36 -8.26
N LEU A 7 6.20 1.32 -7.40
CA LEU A 7 7.44 0.71 -6.90
C LEU A 7 8.26 0.06 -8.01
N ALA A 8 7.62 -0.69 -8.92
CA ALA A 8 8.27 -1.30 -10.08
C ALA A 8 8.90 -0.24 -11.00
N HIS A 9 8.18 0.86 -11.23
CA HIS A 9 8.70 1.98 -12.02
C HIS A 9 9.90 2.65 -11.35
N ARG A 10 9.87 2.85 -10.03
CA ARG A 10 10.91 3.55 -9.27
C ARG A 10 12.16 2.70 -8.99
N LEU A 11 11.97 1.43 -8.64
CA LEU A 11 13.01 0.55 -8.08
C LEU A 11 13.35 -0.63 -9.00
N GLY A 12 12.66 -0.75 -10.13
CA GLY A 12 12.74 -1.87 -11.06
C GLY A 12 11.84 -3.04 -10.66
N ALA A 13 11.75 -4.05 -11.52
CA ALA A 13 10.85 -5.20 -11.33
C ALA A 13 11.32 -6.22 -10.27
N ASP A 14 12.54 -6.09 -9.74
CA ASP A 14 13.04 -6.98 -8.68
C ASP A 14 12.48 -6.57 -7.32
N GLU A 15 11.43 -7.25 -6.88
CA GLU A 15 10.72 -6.95 -5.62
C GLU A 15 11.61 -7.03 -4.36
N ARG A 16 12.75 -7.72 -4.42
CA ARG A 16 13.71 -7.75 -3.29
C ARG A 16 14.32 -6.39 -2.98
N ARG A 17 14.20 -5.43 -3.91
CA ARG A 17 14.66 -4.04 -3.75
C ARG A 17 13.57 -3.10 -3.27
N TRP A 18 12.34 -3.58 -3.16
CA TRP A 18 11.20 -2.77 -2.75
C TRP A 18 11.16 -2.63 -1.22
N PRO A 19 10.38 -1.66 -0.69
CA PRO A 19 10.06 -1.63 0.72
C PRO A 19 9.52 -2.96 1.21
N ALA A 20 9.76 -3.26 2.49
CA ALA A 20 9.35 -4.49 3.12
C ALA A 20 7.85 -4.78 2.92
N ALA A 21 7.45 -6.04 2.97
CA ALA A 21 6.06 -6.43 2.76
C ALA A 21 5.12 -5.74 3.78
N GLU A 22 5.60 -5.56 5.02
CA GLU A 22 4.92 -4.88 6.11
C GLU A 22 4.67 -3.40 5.79
N ASP A 23 5.67 -2.71 5.24
CA ASP A 23 5.57 -1.31 4.80
C ASP A 23 4.55 -1.17 3.65
N ARG A 24 4.60 -2.09 2.68
CA ARG A 24 3.64 -2.13 1.56
C ARG A 24 2.22 -2.38 2.04
N PHE A 25 2.03 -3.32 2.96
CA PHE A 25 0.72 -3.63 3.53
C PHE A 25 0.19 -2.48 4.40
N ALA A 26 1.04 -1.83 5.19
CA ALA A 26 0.67 -0.62 5.93
C ALA A 26 0.28 0.53 4.99
N SER A 27 0.95 0.68 3.84
CA SER A 27 0.54 1.63 2.81
C SER A 27 -0.85 1.31 2.25
N ASP A 28 -1.14 0.05 1.97
CA ASP A 28 -2.45 -0.36 1.44
C ASP A 28 -3.57 0.01 2.42
N LEU A 29 -3.32 -0.05 3.73
CA LEU A 29 -4.25 0.33 4.80
C LEU A 29 -4.24 1.83 5.16
N LEU A 30 -3.49 2.67 4.43
CA LEU A 30 -3.33 4.11 4.74
C LEU A 30 -2.79 4.40 6.16
N LEU A 31 -1.82 3.60 6.63
CA LEU A 31 -1.19 3.70 7.95
C LEU A 31 0.29 4.19 7.86
N PRO A 32 0.55 5.46 7.47
CA PRO A 32 1.90 5.96 7.23
C PRO A 32 2.81 5.93 8.46
N GLU A 33 2.25 5.97 9.67
CA GLU A 33 2.99 5.91 10.93
C GLU A 33 3.71 4.56 11.11
N ARG A 34 3.29 3.53 10.38
CA ARG A 34 3.85 2.17 10.44
C ARG A 34 4.84 1.85 9.30
N ILE A 35 5.06 2.80 8.38
CA ILE A 35 5.89 2.60 7.18
C ILE A 35 7.29 3.13 7.46
N ALA A 36 8.34 2.33 7.35
CA ALA A 36 9.72 2.76 7.53
C ALA A 36 10.26 3.49 6.28
N ASP A 37 9.95 3.01 5.07
CA ASP A 37 10.42 3.61 3.83
C ASP A 37 9.91 5.06 3.65
N PRO A 38 10.80 6.07 3.54
CA PRO A 38 10.39 7.46 3.50
C PRO A 38 9.54 7.84 2.28
N TRP A 39 9.81 7.22 1.12
CA TRP A 39 9.11 7.56 -0.11
C TRP A 39 7.69 6.99 -0.08
N LEU A 40 7.55 5.72 0.32
CA LEU A 40 6.25 5.07 0.47
C LEU A 40 5.43 5.77 1.55
N ARG A 41 6.03 6.14 2.68
CA ARG A 41 5.35 6.91 3.74
C ARG A 41 4.78 8.21 3.19
N ALA A 42 5.56 8.98 2.43
CA ALA A 42 5.10 10.24 1.85
C ALA A 42 3.95 10.03 0.85
N LEU A 43 4.04 8.98 0.01
CA LEU A 43 2.95 8.60 -0.89
C LEU A 43 1.66 8.27 -0.13
N THR A 44 1.77 7.47 0.94
CA THR A 44 0.62 7.09 1.78
C THR A 44 -0.01 8.28 2.48
N VAL A 45 0.79 9.22 3.01
CA VAL A 45 0.28 10.48 3.58
C VAL A 45 -0.50 11.27 2.52
N ALA A 46 0.06 11.46 1.31
CA ALA A 46 -0.61 12.19 0.25
C ALA A 46 -1.94 11.53 -0.17
N ALA A 47 -1.99 10.20 -0.19
CA ALA A 47 -3.21 9.45 -0.48
C ALA A 47 -4.26 9.58 0.64
N ARG A 48 -3.83 9.59 1.91
CA ARG A 48 -4.72 9.72 3.08
C ARG A 48 -5.31 11.13 3.22
N GLU A 49 -4.48 12.16 3.05
CA GLU A 49 -4.87 13.56 3.24
C GLU A 49 -5.45 14.20 1.97
N GLY A 50 -5.51 13.46 0.86
CA GLY A 50 -6.01 13.96 -0.41
C GLY A 50 -7.48 14.37 -0.34
N ALA A 51 -7.84 15.46 -1.03
CA ALA A 51 -9.23 15.95 -1.08
C ALA A 51 -10.21 14.95 -1.75
N VAL A 52 -9.68 14.00 -2.52
CA VAL A 52 -10.45 12.90 -3.10
C VAL A 52 -10.02 11.61 -2.40
N PRO A 53 -10.96 10.79 -1.88
CA PRO A 53 -10.61 9.52 -1.26
C PRO A 53 -9.85 8.59 -2.21
N VAL A 54 -8.61 8.24 -1.85
CA VAL A 54 -7.77 7.31 -2.61
C VAL A 54 -7.65 5.99 -1.86
N VAL A 55 -8.19 4.93 -2.44
CA VAL A 55 -7.93 3.55 -1.96
C VAL A 55 -6.61 3.08 -2.55
N LEU A 56 -5.66 2.67 -1.70
CA LEU A 56 -4.41 2.01 -2.09
C LEU A 56 -4.57 0.48 -2.10
N GLY A 57 -3.52 -0.24 -2.49
CA GLY A 57 -3.52 -1.70 -2.43
C GLY A 57 -4.33 -2.44 -3.48
N GLY A 58 -4.81 -1.78 -4.54
CA GLY A 58 -5.42 -2.37 -5.74
C GLY A 58 -5.89 -3.84 -5.62
N HIS A 59 -5.20 -4.75 -6.31
CA HIS A 59 -5.58 -6.17 -6.37
C HIS A 59 -5.41 -6.94 -5.04
N THR A 60 -4.57 -6.47 -4.12
CA THR A 60 -4.26 -7.13 -2.85
C THR A 60 -5.27 -6.77 -1.75
N LEU A 61 -5.66 -5.50 -1.66
CA LEU A 61 -6.63 -5.01 -0.69
C LEU A 61 -8.06 -5.20 -1.18
N VAL A 62 -8.38 -4.81 -2.42
CA VAL A 62 -9.77 -4.90 -2.94
C VAL A 62 -10.14 -6.33 -3.33
N GLY A 63 -9.18 -7.13 -3.78
CA GLY A 63 -9.39 -8.52 -4.19
C GLY A 63 -9.64 -9.45 -3.00
N PRO A 64 -8.59 -10.00 -2.35
CA PRO A 64 -8.76 -10.88 -1.19
C PRO A 64 -8.90 -10.15 0.16
N GLY A 65 -8.25 -8.99 0.34
CA GLY A 65 -8.14 -8.34 1.65
C GLY A 65 -9.47 -7.87 2.24
N LEU A 66 -10.28 -7.15 1.46
CA LEU A 66 -11.56 -6.60 1.91
C LEU A 66 -12.58 -7.71 2.19
N PRO A 67 -12.77 -8.73 1.34
CA PRO A 67 -13.62 -9.87 1.67
C PRO A 67 -13.22 -10.58 2.96
N LEU A 68 -11.92 -10.83 3.19
CA LEU A 68 -11.45 -11.47 4.43
C LEU A 68 -11.72 -10.62 5.67
N ALA A 69 -11.48 -9.30 5.59
CA ALA A 69 -11.77 -8.38 6.68
C ALA A 69 -13.27 -8.31 7.01
N LEU A 70 -14.14 -8.43 6.01
CA LEU A 70 -15.59 -8.36 6.16
C LEU A 70 -16.21 -9.68 6.65
N THR A 71 -15.61 -10.83 6.33
CA THR A 71 -16.13 -12.14 6.76
C THR A 71 -15.67 -12.55 8.15
N GLY A 72 -14.70 -11.84 8.75
CA GLY A 72 -14.20 -12.10 10.09
C GLY A 72 -13.49 -13.46 10.24
N ALA A 73 -13.18 -14.12 9.12
CA ALA A 73 -12.46 -15.37 9.10
C ALA A 73 -10.96 -15.08 9.22
N TRP A 74 -10.46 -15.09 10.45
CA TRP A 74 -9.03 -15.10 10.78
C TRP A 74 -8.55 -16.53 10.95
#